data_AF-A0A933MLD5-F1
#
_entry.id   AF-A0A933MLD5-F1
#
_cell.length_a   1.000
_cell.length_b   1.000
_cell.length_c   1.000
_cell.angle_alpha   90.00
_cell.angle_beta   90.00
_cell.angle_gamma   90.00
#
_symmetry.space_group_name_H-M   'P 1'
#
loop_
_entity.id
_entity.type
_entity.pdbx_description
1 polymer ?
#
loop_
_entity_poly.entity_id
_entity_poly.type
_entity_poly.pdbx_seq_one_letter_code
_entity_poly.pdbx_strand_id
1 'polypeptide(L)'
;MKATNRREEFLVDTQWLAAHLADPAIRIVDIRGVIRPPDAPKPWYLESRERYAEAHLPGAVFIGWLTDIVEPDAPVKMTVVSPERFAALMGRLGIGDQ
;
A
#
# COMPACT_ATOMS: atom_id res chain seq x y z
N MET A 1 32.18 -2.87 13.10
CA MET A 1 30.97 -2.91 12.25
C MET A 1 30.14 -1.68 12.57
N LYS A 2 29.92 -0.77 11.61
CA LYS A 2 28.93 0.32 11.80
C LYS A 2 27.56 -0.35 11.82
N ALA A 3 26.76 -0.07 12.85
CA ALA A 3 25.36 -0.48 12.85
C ALA A 3 24.70 0.16 11.63
N THR A 4 24.27 -0.66 10.66
CA THR A 4 23.51 -0.18 9.52
C THR A 4 22.25 0.48 10.06
N ASN A 5 22.05 1.75 9.71
CA ASN A 5 20.84 2.48 10.04
C ASN A 5 19.67 1.81 9.31
N ARG A 6 18.93 0.90 9.98
CA ARG A 6 17.80 0.14 9.40
C ARG A 6 16.73 1.03 8.75
N ARG A 7 16.73 2.33 9.02
CA ARG A 7 15.84 3.28 8.34
C ARG A 7 16.10 3.37 6.84
N GLU A 8 17.38 3.36 6.44
CA GLU A 8 17.80 3.45 5.03
C GLU A 8 17.53 2.16 4.25
N GLU A 9 17.25 1.05 4.95
CA GLU A 9 16.85 -0.23 4.33
C GLU A 9 15.39 -0.20 3.83
N PHE A 10 14.53 0.58 4.48
CA PHE A 10 13.08 0.58 4.21
C PHE A 10 12.53 1.91 3.69
N LEU A 11 13.24 3.02 3.88
CA LEU A 11 12.79 4.35 3.48
C LEU A 11 13.73 4.93 2.43
N VAL A 12 13.14 5.47 1.38
CA VAL A 12 13.80 6.24 0.33
C VAL A 12 13.27 7.66 0.34
N ASP A 13 14.07 8.60 -0.15
CA ASP A 13 13.61 9.97 -0.38
C ASP A 13 12.93 10.12 -1.75
N THR A 14 12.37 11.31 -2.00
CA THR A 14 11.66 11.61 -3.24
C THR A 14 12.58 11.72 -4.45
N GLN A 15 13.85 12.07 -4.26
CA GLN A 15 14.84 12.17 -5.34
C GLN A 15 15.20 10.77 -5.84
N TRP A 16 15.43 9.82 -4.92
CA TRP A 16 15.65 8.43 -5.24
C TRP A 16 14.44 7.87 -6.00
N LEU A 17 13.22 8.07 -5.50
CA LEU A 17 12.03 7.56 -6.17
C LEU A 17 11.87 8.13 -7.58
N ALA A 18 12.09 9.44 -7.75
CA ALA A 18 12.04 10.10 -9.05
C ALA A 18 13.05 9.49 -10.06
N ALA A 19 14.25 9.14 -9.59
CA ALA A 19 15.28 8.51 -10.41
C ALA A 19 14.96 7.06 -10.82
N HIS A 20 14.06 6.38 -10.11
CA HIS A 20 13.72 4.97 -10.35
C HIS A 20 12.27 4.73 -10.79
N LEU A 21 11.53 5.77 -11.21
CA LEU A 21 10.13 5.62 -11.66
C LEU A 21 9.95 4.64 -12.84
N ALA A 22 10.99 4.44 -13.64
CA ALA A 22 10.99 3.54 -14.79
C ALA A 22 11.72 2.21 -14.53
N ASP A 23 12.16 1.96 -13.30
CA ASP A 23 12.85 0.72 -12.95
C ASP A 23 11.85 -0.45 -12.95
N PRO A 24 12.02 -1.47 -13.82
CA PRO A 24 11.11 -2.61 -13.88
C PRO A 24 11.16 -3.49 -12.63
N ALA A 25 12.21 -3.39 -11.81
CA ALA A 25 12.31 -4.09 -10.53
C ALA A 25 11.54 -3.40 -9.39
N ILE A 26 10.93 -2.22 -9.64
CA ILE A 26 10.20 -1.46 -8.63
C ILE A 26 8.72 -1.38 -8.97
N ARG A 27 7.89 -1.77 -7.99
CA ARG A 27 6.45 -1.53 -8.01
C ARG A 27 6.07 -0.44 -7.01
N ILE A 28 5.50 0.64 -7.50
CA ILE A 28 4.90 1.68 -6.65
C ILE A 28 3.48 1.28 -6.28
N VAL A 29 3.18 1.24 -4.98
CA VAL A 29 1.86 0.94 -4.44
C VAL A 29 1.36 2.13 -3.63
N ASP A 30 0.19 2.63 -4.00
CA ASP A 30 -0.52 3.68 -3.29
C ASP A 30 -1.57 3.06 -2.37
N ILE A 31 -1.43 3.31 -1.07
CA ILE A 31 -2.31 2.82 0.00
C ILE A 31 -3.00 3.98 0.72
N ARG A 32 -3.14 5.14 0.06
CA ARG A 32 -3.63 6.37 0.69
C ARG A 32 -5.03 6.21 1.28
N GLY A 33 -5.23 6.91 2.38
CA GLY A 33 -6.50 7.00 3.07
C GLY A 33 -6.45 8.02 4.20
N VAL A 34 -7.58 8.19 4.86
CA VAL A 34 -7.76 9.07 6.00
C VAL A 34 -8.27 8.25 7.18
N ILE A 35 -7.63 8.44 8.33
CA ILE A 35 -8.13 7.99 9.62
C ILE A 35 -8.63 9.21 10.37
N ARG A 36 -9.91 9.21 10.71
CA ARG A 36 -10.57 10.27 11.48
C ARG A 36 -10.58 9.90 12.96
N PRO A 37 -10.59 10.90 13.87
CA PRO A 37 -10.64 10.62 15.29
C PRO A 37 -11.98 9.97 15.69
N PRO A 38 -12.02 9.21 16.80
CA PRO A 38 -13.21 8.45 17.20
C PRO A 38 -14.47 9.29 17.49
N ASP A 39 -14.30 10.58 17.77
CA ASP A 39 -15.37 11.53 18.01
C ASP A 39 -15.94 12.16 16.72
N ALA A 40 -15.28 11.96 15.58
CA ALA A 40 -15.81 12.38 14.29
C ALA A 40 -16.99 11.50 13.84
N PRO A 41 -17.90 12.03 13.00
CA PRO A 41 -18.93 11.22 12.36
C PRO A 41 -18.33 10.07 11.55
N LYS A 42 -18.93 8.89 11.65
CA LYS A 42 -18.56 7.71 10.87
C LYS A 42 -18.74 7.97 9.36
N PRO A 43 -17.95 7.30 8.49
CA PRO A 43 -16.92 6.31 8.82
C PRO A 43 -15.61 6.95 9.32
N TRP A 44 -14.91 6.26 10.23
CA TRP A 44 -13.61 6.70 10.76
C TRP A 44 -12.43 6.35 9.87
N TYR A 45 -12.56 5.29 9.08
CA TYR A 45 -11.52 4.81 8.18
C TYR A 45 -12.03 4.94 6.76
N LEU A 46 -11.23 5.58 5.91
CA LEU A 46 -11.55 5.86 4.53
C LEU A 46 -10.30 5.60 3.69
N GLU A 47 -10.36 4.63 2.79
CA GLU A 47 -9.41 4.54 1.70
C GLU A 47 -9.79 5.55 0.61
N SER A 48 -8.81 6.20 -0.03
CA SER A 48 -9.06 7.32 -0.95
C SER A 48 -8.78 6.94 -2.41
N ARG A 49 -9.55 5.98 -2.93
CA ARG A 49 -9.43 5.53 -4.33
C ARG A 49 -9.73 6.66 -5.32
N GLU A 50 -10.65 7.55 -4.98
CA GLU A 50 -10.98 8.74 -5.75
C GLU A 50 -9.79 9.70 -5.87
N ARG A 51 -9.02 9.90 -4.78
CA ARG A 51 -7.81 10.73 -4.80
C ARG A 51 -6.70 10.12 -5.63
N TYR A 52 -6.57 8.79 -5.59
CA TYR A 52 -5.68 8.08 -6.50
C TYR A 52 -6.10 8.31 -7.96
N ALA A 53 -7.40 8.19 -8.28
CA ALA A 53 -7.91 8.43 -9.63
C ALA A 53 -7.72 9.89 -10.10
N GLU A 54 -7.83 10.87 -9.20
CA GLU A 54 -7.53 12.28 -9.47
C GLU A 54 -6.05 12.47 -9.85
N ALA A 55 -5.13 11.93 -9.05
CA ALA A 55 -3.70 11.96 -9.35
C ALA A 55 -2.91 10.93 -8.52
N HIS A 56 -1.98 10.25 -9.19
CA HIS A 56 -1.03 9.32 -8.60
C HIS A 56 0.30 9.33 -9.37
N LEU A 57 1.32 8.71 -8.78
CA LEU A 57 2.62 8.56 -9.45
C LEU A 57 2.48 7.69 -10.70
N PRO A 58 3.22 7.99 -11.79
CA PRO A 58 3.19 7.18 -13.01
C PRO A 58 3.42 5.70 -12.71
N GLY A 59 2.57 4.85 -13.29
CA GLY A 59 2.68 3.40 -13.15
C GLY A 59 2.24 2.84 -11.79
N ALA A 60 1.94 3.65 -10.76
CA ALA A 60 1.49 3.16 -9.46
C ALA A 60 0.22 2.28 -9.57
N VAL A 61 0.03 1.37 -8.61
CA VAL A 61 -1.27 0.69 -8.38
C VAL A 61 -1.86 1.15 -7.07
N PHE A 62 -3.18 1.06 -6.95
CA PHE A 62 -3.87 1.32 -5.69
C PHE A 62 -4.24 0.02 -4.98
N ILE A 63 -4.00 -0.04 -3.68
CA ILE A 63 -4.51 -1.08 -2.79
C ILE A 63 -5.43 -0.44 -1.76
N GLY A 64 -6.69 -0.86 -1.78
CA GLY A 64 -7.67 -0.54 -0.76
C GLY A 64 -7.35 -1.30 0.52
N TRP A 65 -6.77 -0.63 1.51
CA TRP A 65 -6.36 -1.27 2.76
C TRP A 65 -7.53 -1.67 3.66
N LEU A 66 -8.76 -1.24 3.33
CA LEU A 66 -9.97 -1.69 4.01
C LEU A 66 -10.64 -2.87 3.31
N THR A 67 -10.32 -3.13 2.04
CA THR A 67 -11.03 -4.10 1.19
C THR A 67 -10.12 -5.18 0.61
N ASP A 68 -9.02 -4.79 -0.03
CA ASP A 68 -8.26 -5.66 -0.94
C ASP A 68 -7.37 -6.65 -0.17
N ILE A 69 -6.91 -6.23 1.01
CA ILE A 69 -6.01 -7.01 1.89
C ILE A 69 -6.64 -7.39 3.23
N VAL A 70 -7.95 -7.19 3.38
CA VAL A 70 -8.69 -7.49 4.62
C VAL A 70 -9.68 -8.63 4.36
N GLU A 71 -9.74 -9.59 5.27
CA GLU A 71 -10.69 -10.69 5.21
C GLU A 71 -12.10 -10.18 5.58
N PRO A 72 -13.08 -10.21 4.65
CA PRO A 72 -14.38 -9.57 4.85
C PRO A 72 -15.21 -10.18 5.97
N ASP A 73 -15.11 -11.50 6.17
CA ASP A 73 -15.93 -12.26 7.12
C ASP A 73 -15.20 -12.58 8.42
N ALA A 74 -14.03 -11.98 8.65
CA ALA A 74 -13.25 -12.23 9.84
C ALA A 74 -13.95 -11.69 11.10
N PRO A 75 -13.91 -12.45 12.23
CA PRO A 75 -14.49 -11.99 13.49
C PRO A 75 -13.78 -10.77 14.08
N VAL A 76 -12.52 -10.54 13.66
CA VAL A 76 -11.72 -9.38 14.04
C VAL A 76 -11.59 -8.47 12.82
N LYS A 77 -11.92 -7.19 12.99
CA LYS A 77 -11.78 -6.20 11.91
C LYS A 77 -10.31 -6.03 11.55
N MET A 78 -10.05 -5.75 10.27
CA MET A 78 -8.69 -5.58 9.74
C MET A 78 -7.82 -6.84 9.80
N THR A 79 -8.41 -8.02 10.00
CA THR A 79 -7.71 -9.28 9.79
C THR A 79 -7.22 -9.34 8.34
N VAL A 80 -5.93 -9.57 8.16
CA VAL A 80 -5.32 -9.70 6.83
C VAL A 80 -5.87 -10.96 6.14
N VAL A 81 -6.09 -10.87 4.82
CA VAL A 81 -6.46 -12.03 3.99
C VAL A 81 -5.44 -13.17 4.10
N SER A 82 -5.84 -14.38 3.70
CA SER A 82 -4.93 -15.54 3.69
C SER A 82 -3.69 -15.28 2.80
N PRO A 83 -2.55 -15.96 3.06
CA PRO A 83 -1.35 -15.85 2.24
C PRO A 83 -1.60 -16.09 0.74
N GLU A 84 -2.49 -17.04 0.41
CA GLU A 84 -2.83 -17.38 -0.98
C GLU A 84 -3.60 -16.24 -1.66
N ARG A 85 -4.57 -15.64 -0.95
CA ARG A 85 -5.32 -14.48 -1.45
C ARG A 85 -4.42 -13.25 -1.60
N PHE A 86 -3.54 -13.02 -0.64
CA PHE A 86 -2.55 -11.95 -0.69
C PHE A 86 -1.61 -12.13 -1.88
N ALA A 87 -0.99 -13.31 -2.03
CA ALA A 87 -0.09 -13.61 -3.14
C ALA A 87 -0.81 -13.48 -4.50
N ALA A 88 -2.04 -13.97 -4.61
CA ALA A 88 -2.84 -13.82 -5.82
C ALA A 88 -3.14 -12.34 -6.15
N LEU A 89 -3.42 -11.50 -5.15
CA LEU A 89 -3.59 -10.06 -5.35
C LEU A 89 -2.28 -9.41 -5.81
N MET A 90 -1.17 -9.67 -5.11
CA MET A 90 0.14 -9.11 -5.44
C MET A 90 0.58 -9.50 -6.86
N GLY A 91 0.40 -10.77 -7.24
CA GLY A 91 0.69 -11.24 -8.59
C GLY A 91 -0.12 -10.51 -9.67
N ARG A 92 -1.43 -10.27 -9.45
CA ARG A 92 -2.25 -9.46 -10.39
C ARG A 92 -1.79 -8.02 -10.50
N LEU A 93 -1.15 -7.48 -9.46
CA LEU A 93 -0.60 -6.13 -9.44
C LEU A 93 0.83 -6.05 -9.98
N GLY A 94 1.43 -7.18 -10.38
CA GLY A 94 2.80 -7.25 -10.88
C GLY A 94 3.85 -7.26 -9.77
N ILE A 95 3.51 -7.76 -8.59
CA ILE A 95 4.42 -7.92 -7.45
C ILE A 95 4.68 -9.41 -7.22
N GLY A 96 5.95 -9.80 -7.25
CA GLY A 96 6.39 -11.17 -7.03
C GLY A 96 7.92 -11.25 -6.93
N ASP A 97 8.46 -12.47 -6.94
CA ASP A 97 9.88 -12.73 -6.71
C ASP A 97 10.79 -12.50 -7.94
N GLN A 98 10.27 -11.88 -9.00
CA GLN A 98 10.97 -11.71 -10.28
C GLN A 98 11.74 -10.40 -10.38
#